data_AF-A0A4R4PSB3-F1
#
_entry.id   AF-A0A4R4PSB3-F1
#
_cell.length_a   1.000
_cell.length_b   1.000
_cell.length_c   1.000
_cell.angle_alpha   90.00
_cell.angle_beta   90.00
_cell.angle_gamma   90.00
#
_symmetry.space_group_name_H-M   'P 1'
#
loop_
_entity.id
_entity.type
_entity.pdbx_description
1 polymer ?
#
loop_
_entity_poly.entity_id
_entity_poly.type
_entity_poly.pdbx_seq_one_letter_code
_entity_poly.pdbx_strand_id
1 'polypeptide(L)'
;MKRIVEIVPARPGWYARWQIAPEATRCYPVSLWALLEEADGTGREVIGVDCIGQWPGADDNEAGAEFVRYLFQTPDSGPPEDAEPPPSAAEQRSGGPRLQPVTAT
;
A
#
# COMPACT_ATOMS: atom_id res chain seq x y z
N MET A 1 11.80 18.02 -4.35
CA MET A 1 10.72 17.13 -4.80
C MET A 1 11.31 15.73 -4.84
N LYS A 2 10.73 14.77 -4.11
CA LYS A 2 11.26 13.40 -4.04
C LYS A 2 11.01 12.67 -5.36
N ARG A 3 11.93 11.81 -5.79
CA ARG A 3 11.77 10.93 -6.96
C ARG A 3 11.83 9.47 -6.54
N ILE A 4 10.98 8.63 -7.13
CA ILE A 4 11.11 7.18 -6.99
C ILE A 4 12.25 6.72 -7.91
N VAL A 5 13.24 6.03 -7.34
CA VAL A 5 14.41 5.51 -8.09
C VAL A 5 14.36 3.99 -8.26
N GLU A 6 13.69 3.27 -7.37
CA GLU A 6 13.52 1.83 -7.43
C GLU A 6 12.18 1.43 -6.82
N ILE A 7 11.55 0.37 -7.36
CA ILE A 7 10.34 -0.25 -6.83
C ILE A 7 10.55 -1.76 -6.83
N VAL A 8 10.27 -2.40 -5.69
CA VAL A 8 10.28 -3.86 -5.56
C VAL A 8 8.97 -4.35 -4.93
N PRO A 9 8.47 -5.54 -5.28
CA PRO A 9 7.31 -6.12 -4.61
C PRO A 9 7.54 -6.32 -3.12
N ALA A 10 6.55 -5.97 -2.29
CA ALA A 10 6.60 -6.29 -0.87
C ALA A 10 6.24 -7.75 -0.64
N ARG A 11 6.96 -8.41 0.27
CA ARG A 11 6.60 -9.75 0.71
C ARG A 11 5.30 -9.68 1.54
N PRO A 12 4.43 -10.70 1.45
CA PRO A 12 3.25 -10.80 2.32
C PRO A 12 3.62 -10.67 3.80
N GLY A 13 2.76 -10.00 4.56
CA GLY A 13 2.93 -9.79 6.00
C GLY A 13 3.34 -8.38 6.41
N TRP A 14 3.70 -7.50 5.47
CA TRP A 14 3.90 -6.09 5.75
C TRP A 14 2.60 -5.30 5.62
N TYR A 15 2.34 -4.41 6.57
CA TYR A 15 1.19 -3.52 6.63
C TYR A 15 1.63 -2.09 6.93
N ALA A 16 1.02 -1.12 6.25
CA ALA A 16 1.09 0.30 6.60
C ALA A 16 -0.08 0.61 7.54
N ARG A 17 0.23 1.08 8.76
CA ARG A 17 -0.79 1.50 9.73
C ARG A 17 -0.97 3.00 9.68
N TRP A 18 -2.21 3.41 9.48
CA TRP A 18 -2.64 4.79 9.41
C TRP A 18 -3.61 5.10 10.55
N GLN A 19 -3.52 6.29 11.10
CA GLN A 19 -4.49 6.84 12.03
C GLN A 19 -5.46 7.72 11.24
N ILE A 20 -6.74 7.34 11.19
CA ILE A 20 -7.79 8.05 10.43
C ILE A 20 -8.66 8.95 11.33
N ALA A 21 -8.62 8.71 12.66
CA ALA A 21 -9.17 9.56 13.70
C ALA A 21 -8.38 9.31 15.01
N PRO A 22 -8.50 10.16 16.05
CA PRO A 22 -7.69 10.03 17.26
C PRO A 22 -7.77 8.63 17.92
N GLU A 23 -8.93 7.98 17.87
CA GLU A 23 -9.16 6.64 18.41
C GLU A 23 -9.30 5.54 17.33
N ALA A 24 -9.07 5.85 16.05
CA ALA A 24 -9.29 4.92 14.94
C ALA A 24 -8.03 4.74 14.08
N THR A 25 -7.56 3.51 13.99
CA THR A 25 -6.48 3.11 13.07
C THR A 25 -6.96 2.10 12.06
N ARG A 26 -6.27 2.07 10.93
CA ARG A 26 -6.48 1.09 9.86
C ARG A 26 -5.15 0.62 9.32
N CYS A 27 -5.05 -0.68 9.06
CA CYS A 27 -3.90 -1.28 8.39
C CYS A 27 -4.24 -1.64 6.95
N TYR A 28 -3.36 -1.27 6.03
CA TYR A 28 -3.40 -1.70 4.63
C TYR A 28 -2.17 -2.54 4.31
N PRO A 29 -2.31 -3.69 3.62
CA PRO A 29 -1.16 -4.46 3.15
C PRO A 29 -0.21 -3.61 2.33
N VAL A 30 1.10 -3.68 2.61
CA VAL A 30 2.13 -3.08 1.75
C VAL A 30 2.24 -3.94 0.48
N SER A 31 2.07 -3.31 -0.67
CA SER A 31 2.16 -3.97 -1.97
C SER A 31 3.55 -3.82 -2.61
N LEU A 32 4.21 -2.69 -2.35
CA LEU A 32 5.51 -2.34 -2.93
C LEU A 32 6.41 -1.68 -1.87
N TRP A 33 7.71 -1.88 -2.00
CA TRP A 33 8.72 -1.01 -1.40
C TRP A 33 9.31 -0.14 -2.49
N ALA A 34 9.41 1.16 -2.22
CA ALA A 34 10.04 2.12 -3.11
C ALA A 34 11.23 2.78 -2.43
N LEU A 35 12.32 2.93 -3.18
CA LEU A 35 13.43 3.79 -2.80
C LEU A 35 13.13 5.18 -3.37
N LEU A 36 13.04 6.17 -2.48
CA LEU A 36 12.95 7.58 -2.81
C LEU A 36 14.33 8.21 -2.71
N GLU A 37 14.60 9.16 -3.60
CA GLU A 37 15.77 10.03 -3.54
C GLU A 37 15.32 11.49 -3.59
N GLU A 38 15.96 12.33 -2.77
CA GLU A 38 15.79 13.78 -2.88
C GLU A 38 16.36 14.27 -4.21
N ALA A 39 15.70 15.27 -4.82
CA ALA A 39 16.14 15.80 -6.12
C ALA A 39 17.56 16.40 -6.09
N ASP A 40 18.04 16.82 -4.92
CA ASP A 40 19.40 17.32 -4.72
C ASP A 40 20.43 16.20 -4.45
N GLY A 41 19.99 14.94 -4.42
CA GLY A 41 20.83 13.76 -4.21
C GLY A 41 21.32 13.58 -2.77
N THR A 42 20.85 14.41 -1.82
CA THR A 42 21.39 14.43 -0.44
C THR A 42 20.79 13.37 0.47
N GLY A 43 19.67 12.75 0.09
CA GLY A 43 18.96 11.78 0.92
C GLY A 43 18.31 10.66 0.11
N ARG A 44 18.37 9.44 0.66
CA ARG A 44 17.66 8.25 0.17
C ARG A 44 16.82 7.66 1.30
N GLU A 45 15.58 7.31 0.98
CA GLU A 45 14.61 6.79 1.94
C GLU A 45 13.86 5.60 1.33
N VAL A 46 13.67 4.53 2.11
CA VAL A 46 12.81 3.40 1.69
C VAL A 46 11.44 3.56 2.33
N ILE A 47 10.41 3.58 1.48
CA ILE A 47 9.00 3.67 1.90
C ILE A 47 8.21 2.48 1.37
N GLY A 48 7.20 2.07 2.11
CA GLY A 48 6.20 1.11 1.67
C GLY A 48 5.02 1.83 1.04
N VAL A 49 4.58 1.36 -0.12
CA VAL A 49 3.32 1.77 -0.74
C VAL A 49 2.28 0.72 -0.43
N ASP A 50 1.18 1.15 0.18
CA ASP A 50 0.09 0.24 0.53
C ASP A 50 -0.78 -0.15 -0.68
N CYS A 51 -1.70 -1.09 -0.48
CA CYS A 51 -2.51 -1.66 -1.55
C CYS A 51 -3.52 -0.67 -2.17
N ILE A 52 -3.71 0.50 -1.57
CA ILE A 52 -4.54 1.57 -2.12
C ILE A 52 -3.70 2.72 -2.69
N GLY A 53 -2.38 2.56 -2.72
CA GLY A 53 -1.44 3.52 -3.33
C GLY A 53 -0.90 4.58 -2.37
N GLN A 54 -1.26 4.53 -1.09
CA GLN A 54 -0.81 5.53 -0.13
C GLN A 54 0.61 5.24 0.39
N TRP A 55 1.33 6.31 0.74
CA TRP A 55 2.66 6.22 1.34
C TRP A 55 3.01 7.47 2.15
N PRO A 56 3.94 7.40 3.14
CA PRO A 56 4.19 8.52 4.05
C PRO A 56 4.68 9.78 3.33
N GLY A 57 3.94 10.87 3.48
CA GLY A 57 4.29 12.17 2.87
C GLY A 57 3.81 12.37 1.44
N ALA A 58 2.97 11.47 0.91
CA ALA A 58 2.27 11.70 -0.36
C ALA A 58 1.15 12.74 -0.20
N ASP A 59 1.06 13.67 -1.16
CA ASP A 59 0.04 14.71 -1.17
C ASP A 59 -1.36 14.17 -1.53
N ASP A 60 -1.43 13.00 -2.18
CA ASP A 60 -2.64 12.34 -2.68
C ASP A 60 -3.20 11.27 -1.74
N ASN A 61 -2.65 11.14 -0.52
CA ASN A 61 -3.20 10.28 0.51
C ASN A 61 -4.60 10.73 0.96
N GLU A 62 -5.35 9.81 1.57
CA GLU A 62 -6.63 10.08 2.21
C GLU A 62 -6.50 11.25 3.20
N ALA A 63 -7.35 12.27 3.03
CA ALA A 63 -7.27 13.48 3.83
C ALA A 63 -7.52 13.20 5.32
N GLY A 64 -6.58 13.62 6.17
CA GLY A 64 -6.65 13.39 7.61
C GLY A 64 -6.09 12.04 8.06
N ALA A 65 -5.63 11.18 7.14
CA ALA A 65 -4.88 9.98 7.50
C ALA A 65 -3.43 10.33 7.86
N GLU A 66 -3.01 9.99 9.07
CA GLU A 66 -1.63 10.14 9.53
C GLU A 66 -0.92 8.78 9.51
N PHE A 67 0.25 8.72 8.88
CA PHE A 67 1.05 7.51 8.90
C PHE A 67 1.62 7.27 10.31
N VAL A 68 1.35 6.09 10.87
CA VAL A 68 1.83 5.73 12.22
C VAL A 68 3.12 4.93 12.13
N ARG A 69 3.09 3.78 11.45
CA ARG A 69 4.24 2.88 11.29
C ARG A 69 3.98 1.79 10.27
N TYR A 70 5.06 1.17 9.80
CA TYR A 70 4.99 -0.16 9.21
C TYR A 70 4.91 -1.22 10.31
N LEU A 71 4.10 -2.25 10.06
CA LEU A 71 3.93 -3.41 10.93
C LEU A 71 4.22 -4.68 10.12
N PHE A 72 4.98 -5.61 10.69
CA PHE A 72 5.18 -6.94 10.12
C PHE A 72 4.43 -7.99 10.94
N GLN A 73 3.57 -8.77 10.28
CA GLN A 73 2.95 -9.98 10.81
C GLN A 73 3.20 -11.12 9.83
N THR A 74 3.68 -12.26 10.33
CA THR A 74 3.86 -13.43 9.48
C THR A 74 2.52 -13.89 8.91
N PRO A 75 2.46 -14.35 7.64
CA PRO A 75 1.21 -14.81 7.03
C PRO A 75 0.45 -15.86 7.86
N ASP A 76 1.17 -16.72 8.58
CA ASP A 76 0.60 -17.75 9.46
C ASP A 76 -0.13 -17.19 10.69
N SER A 77 0.17 -15.94 11.08
CA SER A 77 -0.49 -15.24 12.19
C SER A 77 -1.82 -14.59 11.78
N GLY A 78 -2.11 -14.54 10.48
CA GLY A 78 -3.22 -13.76 9.95
C GLY A 78 -2.92 -12.26 9.86
N PRO A 79 -3.87 -11.48 9.31
CA PRO A 79 -3.76 -10.02 9.24
C PRO A 79 -3.92 -9.36 10.62
N PRO A 80 -3.42 -8.12 10.81
CA PRO A 80 -3.74 -7.30 11.97
C PRO A 80 -5.26 -7.17 12.21
N GLU A 81 -5.66 -7.03 13.47
CA GLU A 81 -7.08 -6.88 13.87
C GLU A 81 -7.74 -5.64 13.23
N ASP A 82 -6.96 -4.57 13.02
CA ASP A 82 -7.39 -3.33 12.39
C ASP A 82 -7.09 -3.29 10.87
N ALA A 83 -6.76 -4.43 10.26
CA ALA A 83 -6.63 -4.51 8.81
C ALA A 83 -8.00 -4.46 8.13
N GLU A 84 -8.12 -3.64 7.10
CA GLU A 84 -9.34 -3.63 6.28
C GLU A 84 -9.52 -5.04 5.67
N PRO A 85 -10.72 -5.63 5.74
CA PRO A 85 -10.98 -6.90 5.08
C PRO A 85 -10.68 -6.77 3.59
N PRO A 86 -10.04 -7.78 2.96
CA PRO A 86 -9.87 -7.75 1.52
C PRO A 86 -11.27 -7.69 0.87
N PRO A 87 -11.43 -6.92 -0.23
CA PRO A 87 -12.70 -6.86 -0.94
C PRO A 87 -13.11 -8.27 -1.34
N SER A 88 -14.39 -8.60 -1.19
CA SER A 88 -14.89 -9.94 -1.49
C SER A 88 -14.63 -10.29 -2.96
N ALA A 89 -14.48 -11.58 -3.26
CA ALA A 89 -14.26 -12.05 -4.64
C ALA A 89 -15.40 -11.67 -5.61
N ALA A 90 -16.56 -11.24 -5.10
CA ALA A 90 -17.66 -10.70 -5.90
C ALA A 90 -17.42 -9.23 -6.30
N GLU A 91 -16.85 -8.42 -5.41
CA GLU A 91 -16.53 -7.01 -5.65
C GLU A 91 -15.34 -6.85 -6.60
N GLN A 92 -14.31 -7.69 -6.46
CA GLN A 92 -13.14 -7.68 -7.35
C GLN A 92 -13.48 -7.97 -8.82
N ARG A 93 -14.52 -8.77 -9.09
CA ARG A 93 -14.96 -9.12 -10.46
C ARG A 93 -15.85 -8.06 -11.11
N SER A 94 -16.33 -7.08 -10.34
CA SER A 94 -17.31 -6.10 -10.81
C SER A 94 -16.70 -4.80 -11.34
N GLY A 95 -15.41 -4.54 -11.07
CA GLY A 95 -14.75 -3.27 -11.42
C GLY A 95 -13.76 -3.30 -12.58
N GLY A 96 -13.36 -4.48 -13.07
CA GLY A 96 -12.34 -4.61 -14.12
C GLY A 96 -12.90 -4.63 -15.54
N PRO A 97 -12.22 -4.05 -16.56
CA PRO A 97 -12.56 -4.27 -17.95
C PRO A 97 -12.46 -5.77 -18.26
N ARG A 98 -13.56 -6.36 -18.73
CA ARG A 98 -13.57 -7.76 -19.17
C ARG A 98 -12.70 -7.88 -20.42
N LEU A 99 -11.46 -8.36 -20.26
CA LEU A 99 -10.62 -8.73 -21.39
C LEU A 99 -11.28 -9.91 -22.10
N GLN A 100 -11.80 -9.67 -23.30
CA GLN A 100 -12.35 -10.73 -24.14
C GLN A 100 -11.19 -11.59 -24.65
N PRO A 101 -11.30 -12.94 -24.58
CA PRO A 101 -10.31 -13.82 -25.20
C PRO A 101 -10.27 -13.54 -26.70
N VAL A 102 -9.10 -13.14 -27.20
CA VAL A 102 -8.86 -13.07 -28.65
C VAL A 102 -8.58 -14.49 -29.11
N THR A 103 -9.51 -15.08 -29.86
CA THR A 103 -9.29 -16.36 -30.55
C THR A 103 -8.27 -16.10 -31.66
N ALA A 104 -7.04 -16.60 -31.51
CA ALA A 104 -6.08 -16.63 -32.59
C ALA A 104 -6.65 -17.51 -33.72
N THR A 105 -6.69 -16.97 -34.94
CA THR A 105 -7.11 -17.68 -36.16
C THR A 105 -5.88 -18.07 -36.96
#